data_AF-A0A7S4T0P8-F1
#
_entry.id   AF-A0A7S4T0P8-F1
#
_cell.length_a   1.000
_cell.length_b   1.000
_cell.length_c   1.000
_cell.angle_alpha   90.00
_cell.angle_beta   90.00
_cell.angle_gamma   90.00
#
_symmetry.space_group_name_H-M   'P 1'
#
loop_
_entity.id
_entity.type
_entity.pdbx_description
1 polymer ?
#
loop_
_entity_poly.entity_id
_entity_poly.type
_entity_poly.pdbx_seq_one_letter_code
_entity_poly.pdbx_strand_id
1 'polypeptide(L)'
;MLVSNALPLTFGAVVFNAHAYSITSWTMLAVLGTQFHHCGYRWPWVCPLDHNPDFHDFHHQKFTCNYGLLGWLDLLHGTSKPFLEHQQKLGKKEIHPISGAISGGMAVALLGSILTQLTSA
;
A
#
# COMPACT_ATOMS: atom_id res chain seq x y z
N MET A 1 -13.25 16.37 6.92
CA MET A 1 -12.35 16.18 8.08
C MET A 1 -12.98 15.28 9.15
N LEU A 2 -14.07 15.67 9.83
CA LEU A 2 -14.65 14.81 10.89
C LEU A 2 -15.29 13.52 10.33
N VAL A 3 -16.25 13.65 9.41
CA VAL A 3 -16.98 12.48 8.86
C VAL A 3 -16.15 11.65 7.89
N SER A 4 -15.36 12.30 7.04
CA SER A 4 -14.61 11.65 5.96
C SER A 4 -13.25 11.08 6.40
N ASN A 5 -12.65 11.58 7.49
CA ASN A 5 -11.29 11.20 7.88
C ASN A 5 -11.29 10.65 9.32
N ALA A 6 -11.67 11.48 10.30
CA ALA A 6 -11.56 11.10 11.72
C ALA A 6 -12.49 9.94 12.08
N LEU A 7 -13.74 9.97 11.60
CA LEU A 7 -14.72 8.93 11.86
C LEU A 7 -14.28 7.57 11.30
N PRO A 8 -14.01 7.37 10.00
CA PRO A 8 -13.60 6.06 9.49
C PRO A 8 -12.28 5.57 10.10
N LEU A 9 -11.36 6.48 10.46
CA LEU A 9 -10.10 6.13 11.11
C LEU A 9 -10.30 5.56 12.53
N THR A 10 -11.27 6.10 13.29
CA THR A 10 -11.47 5.79 14.71
C THR A 10 -12.71 4.95 15.00
N PHE A 11 -13.61 4.78 14.04
CA PHE A 11 -14.91 4.12 14.23
C PHE A 11 -14.76 2.70 14.79
N GLY A 12 -13.87 1.89 14.22
CA GLY A 12 -13.60 0.55 14.73
C GLY A 12 -13.08 0.55 16.16
N ALA A 13 -12.19 1.49 16.50
CA ALA A 13 -11.66 1.61 17.86
C ALA A 13 -12.73 1.96 18.89
N VAL A 14 -13.70 2.82 18.52
CA VAL A 14 -14.83 3.17 19.39
C VAL A 14 -15.77 1.98 19.57
N VAL A 15 -16.12 1.29 18.48
CA VAL A 15 -17.03 0.12 18.51
C VAL A 15 -16.48 -1.00 19.40
N PHE A 16 -15.17 -1.25 19.34
CA PHE A 16 -14.53 -2.32 20.10
C PHE A 16 -13.91 -1.86 21.43
N ASN A 17 -14.11 -0.60 21.83
CA ASN A 17 -13.50 0.00 23.02
C ASN A 17 -11.98 -0.29 23.14
N ALA A 18 -11.25 0.01 22.06
CA ALA A 18 -9.83 -0.31 21.95
C ALA A 18 -8.97 0.51 22.94
N HIS A 19 -7.90 -0.10 23.44
CA HIS A 19 -6.95 0.58 24.33
C HIS A 19 -6.25 1.75 23.61
N ALA A 20 -5.97 2.84 24.34
CA ALA A 20 -5.37 4.06 23.78
C ALA A 20 -4.07 3.80 22.99
N TYR A 21 -3.27 2.83 23.44
CA TYR A 21 -2.06 2.40 22.73
C TYR A 21 -2.36 1.86 21.32
N SER A 22 -3.40 1.03 21.19
CA SER A 22 -3.81 0.47 19.90
C SER A 22 -4.34 1.56 18.97
N ILE A 23 -5.14 2.50 19.49
CA ILE A 23 -5.69 3.63 18.71
C ILE A 23 -4.55 4.51 18.18
N THR A 24 -3.58 4.82 19.06
CA THR A 24 -2.44 5.66 18.69
C THR A 24 -1.56 4.96 17.65
N SER A 25 -1.21 3.70 17.87
CA SER A 25 -0.41 2.91 16.92
C SER A 25 -1.09 2.81 15.55
N TRP A 26 -2.40 2.54 15.53
CA TRP A 26 -3.19 2.51 14.30
C TRP A 26 -3.21 3.86 13.58
N THR A 27 -3.43 4.94 14.33
CA THR A 27 -3.46 6.30 13.78
C THR A 27 -2.12 6.67 13.15
N MET A 28 -1.01 6.34 13.80
CA MET A 28 0.33 6.59 13.25
C MET A 28 0.54 5.85 11.92
N LEU A 29 0.17 4.56 11.86
CA LEU A 29 0.29 3.77 10.63
C LEU A 29 -0.57 4.34 9.50
N ALA A 30 -1.82 4.71 9.79
CA ALA A 30 -2.73 5.28 8.79
C ALA A 30 -2.25 6.64 8.24
N VAL A 31 -1.71 7.50 9.11
CA VAL A 31 -1.14 8.80 8.70
C VAL A 31 0.12 8.60 7.87
N LEU A 32 1.01 7.68 8.26
CA LEU A 32 2.20 7.34 7.47
C LEU A 32 1.82 6.79 6.08
N GLY A 33 0.82 5.92 5.98
CA GLY A 33 0.31 5.43 4.70
C GLY A 33 -0.25 6.57 3.83
N THR A 34 -1.02 7.48 4.42
CA THR A 34 -1.52 8.67 3.71
C THR A 34 -0.37 9.52 3.18
N GLN A 35 0.68 9.77 3.98
CA GLN A 35 1.86 10.50 3.51
C GLN A 35 2.57 9.76 2.38
N PHE A 36 2.70 8.43 2.49
CA PHE A 36 3.30 7.60 1.45
C PHE A 36 2.58 7.75 0.10
N HIS A 37 1.23 7.81 0.09
CA HIS A 37 0.44 7.95 -1.15
C HIS A 37 0.35 9.37 -1.72
N HIS A 38 0.63 10.40 -0.93
CA HIS A 38 0.42 11.79 -1.32
C HIS A 38 1.68 12.66 -1.30
N CYS A 39 2.82 12.14 -0.86
CA CYS A 39 4.07 12.91 -0.85
C CYS A 39 4.64 13.18 -2.25
N GLY A 40 4.11 12.53 -3.30
CA GLY A 40 4.60 12.67 -4.68
C GLY A 40 5.95 12.00 -4.95
N TYR A 41 6.58 11.39 -3.93
CA TYR A 41 7.83 10.67 -4.08
C TYR A 41 7.59 9.21 -4.43
N ARG A 42 8.17 8.78 -5.54
CA ARG A 42 8.19 7.37 -5.95
C ARG A 42 9.35 6.65 -5.25
N TRP A 43 9.03 5.70 -4.41
CA TRP A 43 10.03 4.99 -3.62
C TRP A 43 10.64 3.82 -4.42
N PRO A 44 11.94 3.51 -4.24
CA PRO A 44 12.56 2.38 -4.92
C PRO A 44 12.07 1.02 -4.37
N TRP A 45 11.53 1.04 -3.15
CA TRP A 45 10.91 -0.09 -2.48
C TRP A 45 9.53 0.31 -2.00
N VAL A 46 8.58 -0.60 -2.11
CA VAL A 46 7.22 -0.44 -1.60
C VAL A 46 6.90 -1.73 -0.84
N CYS A 47 6.12 -1.62 0.24
CA CYS A 47 5.57 -2.79 0.89
C CYS A 47 4.82 -3.63 -0.17
N PRO A 48 4.97 -4.97 -0.22
CA PRO A 48 4.26 -5.82 -1.18
C PRO A 48 2.73 -5.68 -1.14
N LEU A 49 2.21 -5.18 -0.02
CA LEU A 49 0.80 -4.99 0.22
C LEU A 49 0.32 -3.58 -0.21
N ASP A 50 1.21 -2.73 -0.72
CA ASP A 50 0.97 -1.31 -0.95
C ASP A 50 1.43 -0.87 -2.36
N HIS A 51 1.08 0.35 -2.77
CA HIS A 51 1.39 0.91 -4.08
C HIS A 51 2.04 2.31 -3.99
N ASN A 52 2.83 2.66 -5.01
CA ASN A 52 3.38 4.01 -5.14
C ASN A 52 2.28 5.09 -5.27
N PRO A 53 2.59 6.38 -5.02
CA PRO A 53 1.65 7.50 -5.17
C PRO A 53 0.88 7.53 -6.48
N ASP A 54 1.53 7.13 -7.58
CA ASP A 54 0.95 7.13 -8.95
C ASP A 54 -0.47 6.53 -9.01
N PHE A 55 -0.74 5.47 -8.25
CA PHE A 55 -2.04 4.79 -8.25
C PHE A 55 -3.14 5.66 -7.61
N HIS A 56 -2.83 6.30 -6.49
CA HIS A 56 -3.76 7.15 -5.77
C HIS A 56 -3.88 8.55 -6.40
N ASP A 57 -2.81 9.07 -6.98
CA ASP A 57 -2.85 10.28 -7.80
C ASP A 57 -3.76 10.09 -9.01
N PHE A 58 -3.73 8.90 -9.64
CA PHE A 58 -4.65 8.58 -10.74
C PHE A 58 -6.11 8.49 -10.27
N HIS A 59 -6.35 7.99 -9.05
CA HIS A 59 -7.68 8.07 -8.42
C HIS A 59 -8.15 9.53 -8.35
N HIS A 60 -7.32 10.45 -7.87
CA HIS A 60 -7.65 11.88 -7.80
C HIS A 60 -7.77 12.57 -9.17
N GLN A 61 -7.27 11.97 -10.25
CA GLN A 61 -7.46 12.48 -11.60
C GLN A 61 -8.78 12.02 -12.22
N LYS A 62 -9.27 10.82 -11.87
CA LYS A 62 -10.39 10.16 -12.58
C LYS A 62 -11.64 9.94 -11.73
N PHE A 63 -11.51 9.83 -10.42
CA PHE A 63 -12.58 9.64 -9.42
C PHE A 63 -13.52 8.44 -9.66
N THR A 64 -13.18 7.55 -10.60
CA THR A 64 -14.04 6.44 -11.07
C THR A 64 -13.33 5.08 -11.02
N CYS A 65 -12.14 5.03 -10.42
CA CYS A 65 -11.28 3.85 -10.31
C CYS A 65 -10.37 3.97 -9.06
N ASN A 66 -9.63 2.91 -8.73
CA ASN A 66 -8.58 2.93 -7.69
C ASN A 66 -9.10 3.40 -6.30
N TYR A 67 -10.12 2.74 -5.76
CA TYR A 67 -10.79 3.14 -4.53
C TYR A 67 -10.11 2.64 -3.25
N GLY A 68 -9.41 1.51 -3.32
CA GLY A 68 -8.82 0.85 -2.18
C GLY A 68 -7.41 1.35 -1.87
N LEU A 69 -7.10 1.45 -0.58
CA LEU A 69 -5.78 1.83 -0.07
C LEU A 69 -4.66 0.85 -0.48
N LEU A 70 -4.96 -0.45 -0.49
CA LEU A 70 -3.99 -1.52 -0.80
C LEU A 70 -4.14 -2.04 -2.24
N GLY A 71 -5.16 -1.60 -2.97
CA GLY A 71 -5.45 -2.04 -4.34
C GLY A 71 -5.94 -3.49 -4.53
N TRP A 72 -5.99 -4.34 -3.49
CA TRP A 72 -6.43 -5.74 -3.66
C TRP A 72 -7.93 -5.85 -3.93
N LEU A 73 -8.71 -5.03 -3.23
CA LEU A 73 -10.14 -4.92 -3.51
C LEU A 73 -10.35 -4.34 -4.91
N ASP A 74 -9.47 -3.44 -5.39
CA ASP A 74 -9.56 -2.96 -6.76
C ASP A 74 -9.21 -4.02 -7.80
N LEU A 75 -8.27 -4.91 -7.48
CA LEU A 75 -7.98 -6.07 -8.31
C LEU A 75 -9.19 -7.01 -8.36
N LEU A 76 -9.78 -7.32 -7.20
CA LEU A 76 -10.94 -8.21 -7.10
C LEU A 76 -12.16 -7.65 -7.84
N HIS A 77 -12.45 -6.35 -7.70
CA HIS A 77 -13.61 -5.69 -8.32
C HIS A 77 -13.30 -5.14 -9.71
N GLY A 78 -12.06 -5.26 -10.18
CA GLY A 78 -11.63 -4.80 -11.51
C GLY A 78 -11.52 -3.28 -11.66
N THR A 79 -11.54 -2.52 -10.57
CA THR A 79 -11.44 -1.06 -10.56
C THR A 79 -10.01 -0.55 -10.71
N SER A 80 -9.00 -1.44 -10.78
CA SER A 80 -7.60 -1.10 -11.11
C SER A 80 -7.28 -1.13 -12.61
N LYS A 81 -8.16 -1.68 -13.46
CA LYS A 81 -7.93 -1.81 -14.92
C LYS A 81 -7.61 -0.49 -15.63
N PRO A 82 -8.34 0.63 -15.38
CA PRO A 82 -8.06 1.89 -16.07
C PRO A 82 -6.66 2.44 -15.78
N PHE A 83 -6.13 2.17 -14.58
CA PHE A 83 -4.77 2.55 -14.22
C PHE A 83 -3.72 1.73 -14.97
N LEU A 84 -3.92 0.42 -15.10
CA LEU A 84 -3.01 -0.46 -15.85
C LEU A 84 -2.94 -0.04 -17.32
N GLU A 85 -4.08 0.20 -17.96
CA GLU A 85 -4.14 0.71 -19.34
C GLU A 85 -3.44 2.07 -19.48
N HIS A 86 -3.56 2.95 -18.48
CA HIS A 86 -2.86 4.23 -18.46
C HIS A 86 -1.33 4.06 -18.37
N GLN A 87 -0.85 3.15 -17.51
CA GLN A 87 0.58 2.86 -17.40
C GLN A 87 1.16 2.24 -18.69
N GLN A 88 0.40 1.35 -19.34
CA GLN A 88 0.78 0.75 -20.62
C GLN A 88 0.95 1.81 -21.71
N LYS A 89 0.02 2.78 -21.80
CA LYS A 89 0.13 3.91 -22.75
C LYS A 89 1.36 4.79 -22.49
N LEU A 90 1.79 4.92 -21.24
CA LEU A 90 3.00 5.66 -20.88
C LEU A 90 4.30 4.87 -21.14
N GLY A 91 4.21 3.62 -21.62
CA GLY A 91 5.38 2.77 -21.83
C GLY A 91 6.11 2.39 -20.53
N LYS A 92 5.49 2.61 -19.37
CA LYS A 92 6.04 2.20 -18.07
C LYS A 92 5.81 0.70 -17.91
N LYS A 93 6.90 -0.08 -17.80
CA LYS A 93 6.83 -1.52 -17.54
C LYS A 93 6.07 -1.74 -16.23
N GLU A 94 5.06 -2.61 -16.27
CA GLU A 94 4.18 -2.87 -15.12
C GLU A 94 5.00 -3.31 -13.90
N ILE A 95 5.00 -2.47 -12.86
CA ILE A 95 5.35 -2.93 -11.52
C ILE A 95 4.04 -3.43 -10.92
N HIS A 96 3.67 -4.66 -11.27
CA HIS A 96 2.59 -5.34 -10.57
C HIS A 96 2.91 -5.27 -9.05
N PRO A 97 1.96 -4.87 -8.18
CA PRO A 97 2.21 -4.80 -6.73
C PRO A 97 2.71 -6.14 -6.16
N ILE A 98 2.36 -7.25 -6.82
CA ILE A 98 2.74 -8.61 -6.45
C ILE A 98 4.07 -9.05 -7.12
N SER A 99 4.43 -8.50 -8.28
CA SER A 99 5.68 -8.88 -8.98
C SER A 99 6.91 -8.19 -8.39
N GLY A 100 6.74 -7.01 -7.77
CA GLY A 100 7.82 -6.32 -7.06
C GLY A 100 8.32 -7.06 -5.81
N ALA A 101 7.47 -7.92 -5.23
CA ALA A 101 7.79 -8.73 -4.06
C ALA A 101 8.86 -9.79 -4.35
N ILE A 102 8.97 -10.25 -5.59
CA ILE A 102 9.98 -11.25 -6.00
C ILE A 102 11.27 -10.56 -6.49
N SER A 103 11.19 -9.34 -7.03
CA SER A 103 12.37 -8.60 -7.50
C SER A 103 13.13 -7.83 -6.40
N GLY A 104 12.55 -7.70 -5.20
CA GLY A 104 13.21 -7.10 -4.06
C GLY A 104 14.27 -8.04 -3.48
N GLY A 105 15.54 -7.86 -3.87
CA GLY A 105 16.70 -8.64 -3.40
C GLY A 105 16.87 -8.76 -1.88
N MET A 106 16.09 -8.03 -1.08
CA MET A 106 16.04 -8.20 0.37
C MET A 106 15.39 -9.49 0.85
N ALA A 107 14.38 -10.05 0.16
CA ALA A 107 13.78 -11.32 0.60
C ALA A 107 14.76 -12.49 0.41
N VAL A 108 15.54 -12.46 -0.68
CA VAL A 108 16.63 -13.41 -0.94
C VAL A 108 17.79 -13.20 0.04
N ALA A 109 18.12 -11.95 0.39
CA ALA A 109 19.19 -11.65 1.35
C ALA A 109 18.83 -12.05 2.80
N LEU A 110 17.57 -11.85 3.23
CA LEU A 110 17.08 -12.26 4.55
C LEU A 110 16.91 -13.79 4.65
N LEU A 111 16.38 -14.44 3.62
CA LEU A 111 16.29 -15.90 3.61
C LEU A 111 17.69 -16.55 3.53
N GLY A 112 18.62 -15.96 2.76
CA GLY A 112 20.01 -16.40 2.69
C GLY A 112 20.76 -16.27 4.02
N SER A 113 20.56 -15.17 4.76
CA SER A 113 21.21 -14.99 6.06
C SER A 113 20.65 -15.93 7.13
N ILE A 114 19.33 -16.21 7.10
CA ILE A 114 18.69 -17.19 7.99
C ILE A 114 19.14 -18.62 7.66
N LEU A 115 19.26 -18.99 6.37
CA LEU A 115 19.75 -20.31 5.97
C LEU A 115 21.21 -20.53 6.38
N THR A 116 22.05 -19.51 6.23
CA THR A 116 23.47 -19.59 6.60
C THR A 116 23.66 -19.76 8.10
N GLN A 117 22.80 -19.14 8.92
CA GLN A 117 22.78 -19.30 10.39
C GLN A 117 22.30 -20.70 10.82
N LEU A 118 21.42 -21.35 10.04
CA LEU A 118 20.90 -22.68 10.36
C LEU A 118 21.84 -23.82 9.92
N THR A 119 22.71 -23.60 8.94
CA THR A 119 23.70 -24.60 8.49
C THR A 119 25.05 -24.49 9.19
N SER A 120 25.22 -23.49 10.06
CA SER A 120 26.44 -23.28 10.87
C SER A 120 26.29 -23.66 12.34
N ALA A 121 25.25 -24.44 12.67
CA ALA A 121 25.04 -25.11 13.95
C ALA A 121 25.28 -26.62 13.83
#